data_AF-A0A150GMH4-F1
#
_entry.id   AF-A0A150GMH4-F1
#
_cell.length_a   1.000
_cell.length_b   1.000
_cell.length_c   1.000
_cell.angle_alpha   90.00
_cell.angle_beta   90.00
_cell.angle_gamma   90.00
#
_symmetry.space_group_name_H-M   'P 1'
#
loop_
_entity.id
_entity.type
_entity.pdbx_description
1 polymer ?
#
loop_
_entity_poly.entity_id
_entity_poly.type
_entity_poly.pdbx_seq_one_letter_code
_entity_poly.pdbx_strand_id
1 'polypeptide(L)'
;MSGWRNNPDLPQGLVYEGVSDEPVQLYGETGAQSSILHAFDAALGIRHEEVWLRSYLDTMVQHMPPHHRAFLADLEEPNRQQPAAAATASGGGGGGRPRANVRSFVQSASGAAGGGELRDAYNGAVAELERFRSAHRAFAHAYIAKWARQGREAEASTGTGGSDFMPALGGYRDTTGRHLLA
;
A
#
# COMPACT_ATOMS: atom_id res chain seq x y z
N MET A 1 0.48 1.42 21.60
CA MET A 1 -0.03 0.61 20.46
C MET A 1 1.06 -0.27 19.83
N SER A 2 2.25 -0.33 20.42
CA SER A 2 3.33 -1.22 19.98
C SER A 2 2.95 -2.69 20.16
N GLY A 3 3.35 -3.52 19.22
CA GLY A 3 3.30 -4.97 19.35
C GLY A 3 4.59 -5.53 19.93
N TRP A 4 4.80 -6.82 19.73
CA TRP A 4 6.00 -7.54 20.16
C TRP A 4 6.77 -8.17 18.99
N ARG A 5 6.42 -7.82 17.74
CA ARG A 5 7.26 -8.09 16.57
C ARG A 5 8.47 -7.16 16.59
N ASN A 6 9.68 -7.73 16.63
CA ASN A 6 10.95 -6.98 16.66
C ASN A 6 11.04 -5.98 17.83
N ASN A 7 10.35 -6.25 18.94
CA ASN A 7 10.36 -5.39 20.12
C ASN A 7 11.52 -5.82 21.06
N PRO A 8 12.45 -4.92 21.43
CA PRO A 8 13.58 -5.28 22.30
C PRO A 8 13.16 -5.71 23.72
N ASP A 9 12.00 -5.27 24.22
CA ASP A 9 11.48 -5.67 25.52
C ASP A 9 10.92 -7.10 25.52
N LEU A 10 10.52 -7.60 24.34
CA LEU A 10 9.97 -8.93 24.12
C LEU A 10 10.65 -9.58 22.89
N PRO A 11 11.96 -9.86 22.96
CA PRO A 11 12.75 -10.23 21.79
C PRO A 11 12.33 -11.57 21.19
N GLN A 12 11.81 -12.49 22.02
CA GLN A 12 11.26 -13.78 21.57
C GLN A 12 9.78 -13.69 21.19
N GLY A 13 9.07 -12.66 21.66
CA GLY A 13 7.63 -12.46 21.40
C GLY A 13 6.82 -12.73 22.66
N LEU A 14 5.52 -13.01 22.49
CA LEU A 14 4.59 -13.26 23.58
C LEU A 14 4.08 -14.69 23.54
N VAL A 15 4.15 -15.38 24.69
CA VAL A 15 3.53 -16.71 24.86
C VAL A 15 2.03 -16.53 25.10
N TYR A 16 1.23 -17.28 24.36
CA TYR A 16 -0.23 -17.29 24.51
C TYR A 16 -0.64 -18.57 25.23
N GLU A 17 -0.66 -18.53 26.56
CA GLU A 17 -0.97 -19.69 27.39
C GLU A 17 -2.28 -20.37 26.96
N GLY A 18 -2.23 -21.70 26.77
CA GLY A 18 -3.35 -22.50 26.29
C GLY A 18 -3.62 -22.42 24.77
N VAL A 19 -2.84 -21.63 24.03
CA VAL A 19 -2.94 -21.49 22.56
C VAL A 19 -1.62 -21.84 21.87
N SER A 20 -0.49 -21.34 22.38
CA SER A 20 0.86 -21.60 21.87
C SER A 20 1.86 -21.59 23.01
N ASP A 21 2.57 -22.71 23.17
CA ASP A 21 3.67 -22.84 24.13
C ASP A 21 4.94 -22.10 23.65
N GLU A 22 5.06 -21.87 22.33
CA GLU A 22 6.13 -21.08 21.73
C GLU A 22 5.75 -19.59 21.67
N PRO A 23 6.71 -18.67 21.91
CA PRO A 23 6.50 -17.23 21.75
C PRO A 23 6.07 -16.85 20.33
N VAL A 24 4.99 -16.10 20.21
CA VAL A 24 4.45 -15.61 18.93
C VAL A 24 4.86 -14.17 18.72
N GLN A 25 5.21 -13.82 17.48
CA GLN A 25 5.66 -12.49 17.08
C GLN A 25 4.57 -11.78 16.26
N LEU A 26 3.98 -10.71 16.79
CA LEU A 26 2.90 -9.98 16.11
C LEU A 26 3.16 -8.46 16.09
N TYR A 27 2.85 -7.86 14.95
CA TYR A 27 3.00 -6.41 14.74
C TYR A 27 2.07 -5.62 15.66
N GLY A 28 2.49 -4.41 16.02
CA GLY A 28 1.59 -3.44 16.62
C GLY A 28 0.60 -2.88 15.60
N GLU A 29 -0.26 -2.00 16.08
CA GLU A 29 -1.22 -1.32 15.22
C GLU A 29 -0.51 -0.29 14.32
N THR A 30 -0.97 -0.20 13.07
CA THR A 30 -0.46 0.76 12.08
C THR A 30 -1.55 1.10 11.07
N GLY A 31 -1.53 2.33 10.55
CA GLY A 31 -2.44 2.74 9.47
C GLY A 31 -2.35 1.87 8.21
N ALA A 32 -1.26 1.13 8.00
CA ALA A 32 -1.14 0.16 6.92
C ALA A 32 -2.03 -1.08 7.08
N GLN A 33 -2.65 -1.30 8.24
CA GLN A 33 -3.67 -2.34 8.41
C GLN A 33 -5.05 -1.87 7.90
N SER A 34 -5.19 -0.61 7.48
CA SER A 34 -6.39 -0.12 6.80
C SER A 34 -6.48 -0.59 5.36
N SER A 35 -7.62 -1.17 4.98
CA SER A 35 -7.88 -1.64 3.61
C SER A 35 -8.10 -0.51 2.61
N ILE A 36 -8.34 0.72 3.06
CA ILE A 36 -8.73 1.84 2.20
C ILE A 36 -7.63 2.20 1.18
N LEU A 37 -6.39 2.40 1.64
CA LEU A 37 -5.30 2.78 0.73
C LEU A 37 -4.90 1.64 -0.21
N HIS A 38 -4.99 0.39 0.25
CA HIS A 38 -4.79 -0.80 -0.58
C HIS A 38 -5.82 -0.86 -1.70
N ALA A 39 -7.09 -0.59 -1.38
CA ALA A 39 -8.17 -0.57 -2.37
C ALA A 39 -7.98 0.53 -3.41
N PHE A 40 -7.60 1.74 -3.00
CA PHE A 40 -7.30 2.82 -3.94
C PHE A 40 -6.09 2.52 -4.81
N ASP A 41 -5.01 2.00 -4.24
CA ASP A 41 -3.82 1.61 -5.00
C ASP A 41 -4.18 0.54 -6.04
N ALA A 42 -4.92 -0.49 -5.63
CA ALA A 42 -5.35 -1.55 -6.52
C ALA A 42 -6.26 -1.03 -7.65
N ALA A 43 -7.30 -0.26 -7.33
CA ALA A 43 -8.25 0.25 -8.30
C ALA A 43 -7.61 1.23 -9.31
N LEU A 44 -6.74 2.12 -8.83
CA LEU A 44 -6.02 3.10 -9.65
C LEU A 44 -4.77 2.50 -10.33
N GLY A 45 -4.48 1.21 -10.12
CA GLY A 45 -3.33 0.55 -10.74
C GLY A 45 -1.98 1.06 -10.24
N ILE A 46 -1.91 1.58 -9.01
CA ILE A 46 -0.67 2.02 -8.36
C ILE A 46 0.08 0.81 -7.84
N ARG A 47 1.32 0.61 -8.30
CA ARG A 47 2.17 -0.50 -7.87
C ARG A 47 3.44 0.00 -7.22
N HIS A 48 3.70 -0.45 -5.99
CA HIS A 48 4.92 -0.18 -5.24
C HIS A 48 6.04 -1.10 -5.71
N GLU A 49 7.06 -0.52 -6.33
CA GLU A 49 8.19 -1.25 -6.94
C GLU A 49 9.25 -1.67 -5.92
N GLU A 50 9.35 -0.93 -4.80
CA GLU A 50 10.30 -1.29 -3.75
C GLU A 50 9.88 -2.57 -3.04
N VAL A 51 10.70 -3.62 -3.17
CA VAL A 51 10.39 -4.98 -2.73
C VAL A 51 10.07 -5.02 -1.24
N TRP A 52 10.84 -4.35 -0.40
CA TRP A 52 10.61 -4.34 1.05
C TRP A 52 9.29 -3.66 1.42
N LEU A 53 8.95 -2.58 0.71
CA LEU A 53 7.76 -1.79 0.93
C LEU A 53 6.50 -2.59 0.57
N ARG A 54 6.57 -3.29 -0.57
CA ARG A 54 5.54 -4.22 -1.02
C ARG A 54 5.38 -5.39 -0.04
N SER A 55 6.47 -6.05 0.35
CA SER A 55 6.43 -7.16 1.31
C SER A 55 5.83 -6.75 2.66
N TYR A 56 6.10 -5.51 3.11
CA TYR A 56 5.50 -4.97 4.31
C TYR A 56 3.98 -4.81 4.16
N LEU A 57 3.49 -4.20 3.07
CA LEU A 57 2.06 -4.08 2.82
C LEU A 57 1.36 -5.44 2.69
N ASP A 58 1.97 -6.40 1.98
CA ASP A 58 1.46 -7.77 1.85
C ASP A 58 1.29 -8.43 3.23
N THR A 59 2.23 -8.18 4.15
CA THR A 59 2.14 -8.63 5.54
C THR A 59 1.01 -7.93 6.29
N MET A 60 0.82 -6.61 6.09
CA MET A 60 -0.26 -5.86 6.73
C MET A 60 -1.65 -6.28 6.25
N VAL A 61 -1.78 -6.70 4.98
CA VAL A 61 -3.02 -7.29 4.45
C VAL A 61 -3.43 -8.52 5.27
N GLN A 62 -2.49 -9.34 5.76
CA GLN A 62 -2.81 -10.51 6.59
C GLN A 62 -3.46 -10.16 7.93
N HIS A 63 -3.34 -8.91 8.38
CA HIS A 63 -3.94 -8.40 9.61
C HIS A 63 -5.36 -7.84 9.38
N MET A 64 -5.87 -7.86 8.14
CA MET A 64 -7.22 -7.40 7.80
C MET A 64 -8.26 -8.53 7.88
N PRO A 65 -9.53 -8.21 8.15
CA PRO A 65 -10.62 -9.20 8.11
C PRO A 65 -10.66 -10.00 6.80
N PRO A 66 -11.04 -11.29 6.81
CA PRO A 66 -11.04 -12.15 5.62
C PRO A 66 -11.78 -11.56 4.41
N HIS A 67 -12.94 -10.94 4.62
CA HIS A 67 -13.72 -10.32 3.55
C HIS A 67 -13.02 -9.11 2.92
N HIS A 68 -12.25 -8.35 3.70
CA HIS A 68 -11.48 -7.23 3.17
C HIS A 68 -10.30 -7.73 2.34
N ARG A 69 -9.62 -8.79 2.79
CA ARG A 69 -8.55 -9.43 2.02
C ARG A 69 -9.05 -9.97 0.68
N ALA A 70 -10.20 -10.63 0.67
CA ALA A 70 -10.83 -11.11 -0.56
C ALA A 70 -11.16 -9.96 -1.52
N PHE A 71 -11.77 -8.89 -1.00
CA PHE A 71 -12.05 -7.68 -1.79
C PHE A 71 -10.79 -7.05 -2.41
N LEU A 72 -9.70 -6.94 -1.65
CA LEU A 72 -8.43 -6.43 -2.16
C LEU A 72 -7.84 -7.35 -3.23
N ALA A 73 -7.89 -8.67 -3.02
CA ALA A 73 -7.40 -9.64 -3.99
C ALA A 73 -8.16 -9.57 -5.34
N ASP A 74 -9.46 -9.29 -5.30
CA ASP A 74 -10.28 -9.08 -6.50
C ASP A 74 -9.91 -7.78 -7.22
N LEU A 75 -9.70 -6.68 -6.48
CA LEU A 75 -9.27 -5.40 -7.05
C LEU A 75 -7.87 -5.46 -7.66
N GLU A 76 -6.97 -6.27 -7.10
CA GLU A 76 -5.59 -6.40 -7.57
C GLU A 76 -5.42 -7.37 -8.74
N GLU A 77 -6.38 -8.25 -8.99
CA GLU A 77 -6.31 -9.24 -10.08
C GLU A 77 -5.94 -8.62 -11.45
N PRO A 78 -6.54 -7.48 -11.89
CA PRO A 78 -6.15 -6.80 -13.12
C PRO A 78 -4.68 -6.32 -13.14
N ASN A 79 -4.10 -6.03 -11.98
CA ASN A 79 -2.75 -5.46 -11.84
C ASN A 79 -1.66 -6.54 -11.96
N ARG A 80 -2.00 -7.81 -11.69
CA ARG A 80 -1.08 -8.95 -11.80
C ARG A 80 -0.84 -9.38 -13.24
N GLN A 81 -1.79 -9.11 -14.13
CA GLN A 81 -1.77 -9.55 -15.53
C GLN A 81 -1.16 -8.50 -16.49
N GLN A 82 -0.83 -7.30 -16.00
CA GLN A 82 -0.15 -6.27 -16.80
C GLN A 82 1.37 -6.45 -16.73
N PRO A 83 2.04 -6.90 -17.82
CA PRO A 83 3.47 -6.72 -17.91
C PRO A 83 3.77 -5.22 -17.93
N ALA A 84 4.79 -4.82 -17.19
CA ALA A 84 5.40 -3.51 -17.39
C ALA A 84 5.89 -3.46 -18.85
N ALA A 85 5.29 -2.59 -19.65
CA ALA A 85 5.49 -2.43 -21.10
C ALA A 85 4.77 -3.44 -22.01
N ALA A 86 3.93 -2.88 -22.88
CA ALA A 86 3.49 -3.39 -24.18
C ALA A 86 3.24 -4.91 -24.31
N ALA A 87 1.98 -5.32 -24.23
CA ALA A 87 1.52 -6.54 -24.88
C ALA A 87 0.46 -6.18 -25.92
N THR A 88 0.89 -6.21 -27.18
CA THR A 88 0.05 -6.20 -28.36
C THR A 88 -1.00 -7.31 -28.26
N ALA A 89 -2.22 -6.98 -28.66
CA ALA A 89 -3.34 -7.92 -28.73
C ALA A 89 -2.96 -9.17 -29.54
N SER A 90 -3.12 -10.34 -28.93
CA SER A 90 -3.32 -11.59 -29.66
C SER A 90 -4.25 -12.50 -28.87
N GLY A 91 -5.10 -13.21 -29.62
CA GLY A 91 -6.40 -13.74 -29.17
C GLY A 91 -6.37 -14.99 -28.30
N GLY A 92 -7.53 -15.30 -27.72
CA GLY A 92 -7.78 -16.58 -27.06
C GLY A 92 -9.00 -16.61 -26.14
N GLY A 93 -10.19 -16.85 -26.70
CA GLY A 93 -11.31 -17.61 -26.11
C GLY A 93 -11.76 -17.32 -24.67
N GLY A 94 -12.75 -16.44 -24.52
CA GLY A 94 -13.58 -16.30 -23.31
C GLY A 94 -14.31 -14.96 -23.33
N GLY A 95 -15.63 -14.96 -23.58
CA GLY A 95 -16.45 -13.76 -23.84
C GLY A 95 -16.65 -12.77 -22.68
N GLY A 96 -15.70 -12.68 -21.74
CA GLY A 96 -15.65 -11.63 -20.74
C GLY A 96 -14.71 -10.51 -21.20
N ARG A 97 -15.13 -9.24 -21.07
CA ARG A 97 -14.20 -8.10 -21.21
C ARG A 97 -12.98 -8.36 -20.32
N PRO A 98 -11.74 -8.18 -20.82
CA PRO A 98 -10.56 -8.35 -19.98
C PRO A 98 -10.67 -7.46 -18.74
N ARG A 99 -10.42 -8.04 -17.57
CA ARG A 99 -10.46 -7.31 -16.29
C ARG A 99 -9.40 -6.20 -16.35
N ALA A 100 -9.85 -4.96 -16.43
CA ALA A 100 -9.01 -3.77 -16.47
C ALA A 100 -9.13 -3.01 -15.15
N ASN A 101 -8.00 -2.53 -14.61
CA ASN A 101 -8.03 -1.50 -13.57
C ASN A 101 -8.43 -0.14 -14.21
N VAL A 102 -8.76 0.84 -13.36
CA VAL A 102 -9.20 2.17 -13.83
C VAL A 102 -8.15 2.81 -14.74
N ARG A 103 -6.87 2.73 -14.38
CA ARG A 103 -5.76 3.32 -15.15
C ARG A 103 -5.69 2.79 -16.57
N SER A 104 -5.69 1.47 -16.74
CA SER A 104 -5.61 0.80 -18.04
C SER A 104 -6.84 1.03 -18.89
N PHE A 105 -8.02 1.11 -18.27
CA PHE A 105 -9.24 1.50 -18.97
C PHE A 105 -9.10 2.92 -19.54
N VAL A 106 -8.69 3.89 -18.71
CA VAL A 106 -8.50 5.29 -19.13
C VAL A 106 -7.42 5.39 -20.23
N GLN A 107 -6.31 4.67 -20.11
CA GLN A 107 -5.27 4.62 -21.15
C GLN A 107 -5.81 4.08 -22.48
N SER A 108 -6.62 3.02 -22.44
CA SER A 108 -7.24 2.43 -23.65
C SER A 108 -8.27 3.35 -24.31
N ALA A 109 -8.89 4.26 -23.53
CA ALA A 109 -9.90 5.21 -23.99
C ALA A 109 -9.29 6.55 -24.46
N SER A 110 -7.97 6.72 -24.43
CA SER A 110 -7.28 7.99 -24.73
C SER A 110 -7.61 8.58 -26.10
N GLY A 111 -7.85 7.75 -27.12
CA GLY A 111 -8.24 8.18 -28.47
C GLY A 111 -9.75 8.34 -28.69
N ALA A 112 -10.59 8.04 -27.70
CA ALA A 112 -12.04 8.13 -27.81
C ALA A 112 -12.54 9.55 -27.47
N ALA A 113 -13.75 9.88 -27.93
CA ALA A 113 -14.44 11.09 -27.48
C ALA A 113 -14.61 11.06 -25.95
N GLY A 114 -14.13 12.10 -25.26
CA GLY A 114 -14.12 12.16 -23.79
C GLY A 114 -12.89 11.54 -23.12
N GLY A 115 -11.92 11.00 -23.87
CA GLY A 115 -10.69 10.42 -23.30
C GLY A 115 -9.88 11.41 -22.45
N GLY A 116 -9.86 12.68 -22.84
CA GLY A 116 -9.22 13.76 -22.06
C GLY A 116 -9.85 13.96 -20.68
N GLU A 117 -11.19 13.99 -20.61
CA GLU A 117 -11.92 14.16 -19.35
C GLU A 117 -11.69 12.97 -18.40
N LEU A 118 -11.69 11.74 -18.93
CA LEU A 118 -11.38 10.54 -18.15
C LEU A 118 -9.96 10.56 -17.60
N ARG A 119 -8.99 11.02 -18.40
CA ARG A 119 -7.61 11.20 -17.98
C ARG A 119 -7.49 12.23 -16.87
N ASP A 120 -8.15 13.37 -17.02
CA ASP A 120 -8.10 14.46 -16.04
C ASP A 120 -8.74 14.03 -14.71
N ALA A 121 -9.86 13.31 -14.76
CA ALA A 121 -10.50 12.74 -13.57
C ALA A 121 -9.62 11.70 -12.86
N TYR A 122 -8.98 10.79 -13.62
CA TYR A 122 -8.03 9.83 -13.06
C TYR A 122 -6.83 10.54 -12.41
N ASN A 123 -6.24 11.52 -13.10
CA ASN A 123 -5.11 12.28 -12.59
C ASN A 123 -5.48 13.07 -11.33
N GLY A 124 -6.70 13.62 -11.26
CA GLY A 124 -7.24 14.25 -10.06
C GLY A 124 -7.32 13.29 -8.87
N ALA A 125 -7.80 12.05 -9.08
CA ALA A 125 -7.86 11.04 -8.03
C ALA A 125 -6.45 10.64 -7.53
N VAL A 126 -5.48 10.46 -8.44
CA VAL A 126 -4.09 10.16 -8.10
C VAL A 126 -3.46 11.32 -7.31
N ALA A 127 -3.73 12.57 -7.71
CA ALA A 127 -3.22 13.75 -7.03
C ALA A 127 -3.78 13.88 -5.60
N GLU A 128 -5.07 13.64 -5.37
CA GLU A 128 -5.63 13.68 -4.02
C GLU A 128 -5.08 12.55 -3.13
N LEU A 129 -4.82 11.36 -3.69
CA LEU A 129 -4.18 10.28 -2.96
C LEU A 129 -2.73 10.60 -2.59
N GLU A 130 -1.97 11.22 -3.49
CA GLU A 130 -0.63 11.74 -3.18
C GLU A 130 -0.70 12.79 -2.07
N ARG A 131 -1.62 13.76 -2.18
CA ARG A 131 -1.82 14.82 -1.19
C ARG A 131 -2.15 14.25 0.18
N PHE A 132 -3.00 13.22 0.25
CA PHE A 132 -3.27 12.48 1.49
C PHE A 132 -1.99 11.89 2.08
N ARG A 133 -1.15 11.22 1.26
CA ARG A 133 0.12 10.61 1.72
C ARG A 133 1.12 11.66 2.19
N SER A 134 1.19 12.80 1.51
CA SER A 134 1.97 13.97 1.90
C SER A 134 1.53 14.51 3.26
N ALA A 135 0.22 14.70 3.47
CA ALA A 135 -0.32 15.13 4.76
C ALA A 135 -0.07 14.11 5.88
N HIS A 136 -0.30 12.83 5.63
CA HIS A 136 -0.02 11.76 6.57
C HIS A 136 1.48 11.73 6.97
N ARG A 137 2.40 11.83 6.00
CA ARG A 137 3.84 11.93 6.28
C ARG A 137 4.17 13.14 7.15
N ALA A 138 3.56 14.30 6.88
CA ALA A 138 3.76 15.50 7.70
C ALA A 138 3.30 15.29 9.15
N PHE A 139 2.14 14.63 9.35
CA PHE A 139 1.67 14.27 10.69
C PHE A 139 2.60 13.26 11.37
N ALA A 140 3.00 12.19 10.69
CA ALA A 140 3.91 11.19 11.24
C ALA A 140 5.25 11.83 11.67
N HIS A 141 5.76 12.79 10.91
CA HIS A 141 6.92 13.57 11.31
C HIS A 141 6.65 14.43 12.56
N ALA A 142 5.57 15.21 12.55
CA ALA A 142 5.26 16.18 13.61
C ALA A 142 4.94 15.51 14.97
N TYR A 143 4.28 14.35 14.95
CA TYR A 143 3.81 13.65 16.15
C TYR A 143 4.74 12.54 16.63
N ILE A 144 5.60 11.98 15.76
CA ILE A 144 6.47 10.85 16.13
C ILE A 144 7.94 11.21 15.90
N ALA A 145 8.35 11.40 14.64
CA ALA A 145 9.78 11.49 14.30
C ALA A 145 10.49 12.68 14.96
N LYS A 146 9.80 13.83 15.04
CA LYS A 146 10.33 15.05 15.69
C LYS A 146 10.66 14.78 17.16
N TRP A 147 9.77 14.09 17.88
CA TRP A 147 9.90 13.87 19.33
C TRP A 147 10.85 12.71 19.66
N ALA A 148 10.86 11.66 18.84
CA ALA A 148 11.83 10.56 18.98
C ALA A 148 13.28 11.06 18.93
N ARG A 149 13.58 12.04 18.08
CA ARG A 149 14.91 12.67 17.97
C ARG A 149 15.28 13.59 19.14
N GLN A 150 14.30 14.01 19.95
CA GLN A 150 14.51 14.91 21.10
C GLN A 150 14.61 14.12 22.43
N GLY A 151 14.25 12.83 22.43
CA GLY A 151 14.42 11.93 23.56
C GLY A 151 15.87 11.44 23.72
N ARG A 152 16.23 11.00 24.94
CA ARG A 152 17.59 10.51 25.29
C ARG A 152 17.96 9.15 24.68
N GLU A 153 17.03 8.51 23.97
CA GLU A 153 17.23 7.23 23.29
C GLU A 153 17.08 7.47 21.79
N ALA A 154 18.19 7.82 21.15
CA ALA A 154 18.30 7.99 19.70
C ALA A 154 18.34 6.63 18.98
N GLU A 155 17.55 5.65 19.43
CA GLU A 155 17.41 4.37 18.76
C GLU A 155 16.26 4.49 17.73
N ALA A 156 16.44 3.83 16.58
CA ALA A 156 15.78 4.11 15.31
C ALA A 156 14.29 4.52 15.42
N SER A 157 13.89 5.49 14.60
CA SER A 157 12.51 6.03 14.41
C SER A 157 11.54 4.94 13.90
N THR A 158 11.39 3.90 14.71
CA THR A 158 10.65 2.68 14.42
C THR A 158 9.21 2.97 14.77
N GLY A 159 8.31 2.83 13.79
CA GLY A 159 6.88 2.98 14.03
C GLY A 159 6.37 1.84 14.92
N THR A 160 5.13 1.93 15.39
CA THR A 160 4.45 0.85 16.13
C THR A 160 4.35 -0.45 15.32
N GLY A 161 4.47 -0.38 13.99
CA GLY A 161 4.60 -1.50 13.06
C GLY A 161 6.02 -2.04 12.87
N GLY A 162 7.02 -1.62 13.66
CA GLY A 162 8.34 -2.24 13.67
C GLY A 162 9.27 -1.89 12.49
N SER A 163 8.98 -0.84 11.71
CA SER A 163 9.81 -0.37 10.57
C SER A 163 10.17 1.11 10.69
N ASP A 164 11.25 1.56 10.04
CA ASP A 164 11.50 2.99 9.81
C ASP A 164 10.42 3.56 8.87
N PHE A 165 9.43 4.22 9.47
CA PHE A 165 8.21 4.61 8.76
C PHE A 165 8.41 5.84 7.86
N MET A 166 9.40 6.69 8.12
CA MET A 166 9.57 7.93 7.37
C MET A 166 10.01 7.68 5.92
N PRO A 167 10.99 6.82 5.63
CA PRO A 167 11.29 6.40 4.26
C PRO A 167 10.09 5.72 3.58
N ALA A 168 9.40 4.81 4.28
CA ALA A 168 8.23 4.09 3.75
C ALA A 168 7.16 5.06 3.23
N LEU A 169 6.77 6.04 4.06
CA LEU A 169 5.77 7.05 3.71
C LEU A 169 6.18 7.91 2.51
N GLY A 170 7.48 8.10 2.28
CA GLY A 170 8.00 8.76 1.08
C GLY A 170 7.86 7.90 -0.15
N GLY A 171 8.30 6.64 -0.07
CA GLY A 171 8.18 5.69 -1.15
C GLY A 171 6.73 5.53 -1.63
N TYR A 172 5.77 5.45 -0.71
CA TYR A 172 4.35 5.38 -1.05
C TYR A 172 3.87 6.65 -1.80
N ARG A 173 4.21 7.84 -1.31
CA ARG A 173 3.84 9.12 -1.92
C ARG A 173 4.45 9.25 -3.32
N ASP A 174 5.76 9.05 -3.43
CA ASP A 174 6.51 9.24 -4.67
C ASP A 174 6.06 8.25 -5.74
N THR A 175 5.78 7.01 -5.35
CA THR A 175 5.19 6.03 -6.24
C THR A 175 3.81 6.47 -6.74
N THR A 176 2.92 6.98 -5.89
CA THR A 176 1.62 7.51 -6.33
C THR A 176 1.79 8.62 -7.37
N GLY A 177 2.68 9.59 -7.12
CA GLY A 177 2.91 10.70 -8.07
C GLY A 177 3.40 10.23 -9.44
N ARG A 178 4.17 9.14 -9.51
CA ARG A 178 4.64 8.55 -10.78
C ARG A 178 3.54 7.86 -11.60
N HIS A 179 2.34 7.66 -11.06
CA HIS A 179 1.24 6.98 -11.74
C HIS A 179 0.28 7.91 -12.51
N LEU A 180 0.55 9.22 -12.53
CA LEU A 180 -0.13 10.17 -13.41
C LEU A 180 -0.01 9.75 -14.88
N LEU A 181 -1.05 10.02 -15.65
CA LEU A 181 -1.09 9.81 -17.10
C LEU A 181 -0.69 11.09 -17.83
N ALA A 182 0.06 10.92 -18.93
CA ALA A 182 0.50 11.99 -19.82
C ALA A 182 -0.62 12.51 -20.73
#